data_AF-A0A8T3Z5N4-F1
#
_entry.id   AF-A0A8T3Z5N4-F1
#
_cell.length_a   1.000
_cell.length_b   1.000
_cell.length_c   1.000
_cell.angle_alpha   90.00
_cell.angle_beta   90.00
_cell.angle_gamma   90.00
#
_symmetry.space_group_name_H-M   'P 1'
#
loop_
_entity.id
_entity.type
_entity.pdbx_description
1 polymer ?
#
loop_
_entity_poly.entity_id
_entity_poly.type
_entity_poly.pdbx_seq_one_letter_code
_entity_poly.pdbx_strand_id
1 'polypeptide(L)' 'ERYNGKIEDRVKTMRDFGSHAGAENFLNLRPVIQNFVNPHQGLKLKTPAEAADVDLKLGRNKLLDLIRHCTKKIHHSRR' A
#
# COMPACT_ATOMS: atom_id res chain seq x y z
N GLU A 1 5.03 -3.85 17.19
CA GLU A 1 3.91 -4.76 17.53
C GLU A 1 2.62 -4.52 16.73
N ARG A 2 1.96 -3.35 16.78
CA ARG A 2 0.63 -3.16 16.14
C ARG A 2 0.53 -3.47 14.64
N TYR A 3 1.57 -3.16 13.85
CA TYR A 3 1.58 -3.48 12.42
C TYR A 3 1.63 -4.99 12.16
N ASN A 4 2.45 -5.72 12.92
CA ASN A 4 2.59 -7.16 12.81
C ASN A 4 1.30 -7.88 13.23
N GLY A 5 0.64 -7.41 14.29
CA GLY A 5 -0.66 -7.96 14.70
C GLY A 5 -1.72 -7.88 13.59
N LYS A 6 -1.76 -6.78 12.83
CA LYS A 6 -2.66 -6.67 11.66
C LYS A 6 -2.33 -7.64 10.52
N ILE A 7 -1.06 -8.06 10.41
CA ILE A 7 -0.64 -9.07 9.43
C ILE A 7 -1.09 -10.44 9.92
N GLU A 8 -0.82 -10.77 11.18
CA GLU A 8 -1.22 -12.03 11.81
C GLU A 8 -2.74 -12.24 11.76
N ASP A 9 -3.54 -11.23 12.08
CA ASP A 9 -5.00 -11.28 11.97
C ASP A 9 -5.44 -11.62 10.54
N ARG A 10 -4.77 -11.05 9.54
CA ARG A 10 -5.13 -11.28 8.14
C ARG A 10 -4.74 -12.68 7.67
N VAL A 11 -3.56 -13.14 8.06
CA VAL A 11 -3.07 -14.50 7.81
C VAL A 11 -4.06 -15.51 8.40
N LYS A 12 -4.49 -15.28 9.65
CA LYS A 12 -5.45 -16.12 10.37
C LYS A 12 -6.80 -16.17 9.67
N THR A 13 -7.33 -15.03 9.21
CA THR A 13 -8.61 -14.99 8.49
C THR A 13 -8.52 -15.65 7.11
N MET A 14 -7.43 -15.43 6.38
CA MET A 14 -7.28 -15.97 5.02
C MET A 14 -6.99 -17.47 5.00
N ARG A 15 -6.53 -18.04 6.14
CA ARG A 15 -6.24 -19.47 6.31
C ARG A 15 -5.29 -19.99 5.23
N ASP A 16 -4.14 -19.34 5.13
CA ASP A 16 -3.08 -19.52 4.12
C ASP A 16 -3.19 -18.62 2.89
N PHE A 17 -2.05 -18.38 2.23
CA PHE A 17 -1.93 -17.62 0.98
C PHE A 17 -1.87 -18.51 -0.27
N GLY A 18 -1.98 -19.84 -0.09
CA GLY A 18 -1.98 -20.85 -1.14
C GLY A 18 -0.62 -21.11 -1.79
N SER A 19 0.30 -20.14 -1.74
CA SER A 19 1.68 -20.29 -2.23
C SER A 19 2.61 -19.28 -1.56
N HIS A 20 3.91 -19.59 -1.57
CA HIS A 20 4.94 -18.67 -1.08
C HIS A 20 4.94 -17.34 -1.85
N ALA A 21 4.81 -17.39 -3.18
CA ALA A 21 4.70 -16.20 -4.02
C ALA A 21 3.47 -15.34 -3.69
N GLY A 22 2.34 -15.97 -3.35
CA GLY A 22 1.15 -15.26 -2.89
C GLY A 22 1.37 -14.52 -1.56
N ALA A 23 2.03 -15.18 -0.60
CA ALA A 23 2.40 -14.59 0.68
C ALA A 23 3.35 -13.40 0.50
N GLU A 24 4.38 -13.57 -0.34
CA GLU A 24 5.34 -12.51 -0.67
C GLU A 24 4.64 -11.30 -1.30
N ASN A 25 3.80 -11.52 -2.32
CA ASN A 25 3.05 -10.44 -2.97
C ASN A 25 2.15 -9.69 -1.98
N PHE A 26 1.48 -10.42 -1.08
CA PHE A 26 0.64 -9.81 -0.06
C PHE A 26 1.47 -8.96 0.92
N LEU A 27 2.59 -9.48 1.41
CA LEU A 27 3.46 -8.78 2.35
C LEU A 27 4.09 -7.54 1.71
N ASN A 28 4.45 -7.60 0.42
CA ASN A 28 4.99 -6.48 -0.34
C ASN A 28 3.95 -5.38 -0.60
N LEU A 29 2.69 -5.75 -0.82
CA LEU A 29 1.61 -4.80 -1.04
C LEU A 29 1.20 -4.05 0.25
N ARG A 30 1.36 -4.70 1.41
CA ARG A 30 0.86 -4.18 2.69
C ARG A 30 1.45 -2.82 3.09
N PRO A 31 2.77 -2.57 3.01
CA PRO A 31 3.36 -1.26 3.24
C PRO A 31 2.84 -0.19 2.28
N VAL A 32 2.65 -0.54 1.00
CA VAL A 32 2.15 0.40 -0.02
C VAL A 32 0.75 0.90 0.36
N ILE A 33 -0.14 -0.01 0.73
CA ILE A 33 -1.50 0.34 1.17
C ILE A 33 -1.46 1.20 2.44
N GLN A 34 -0.66 0.81 3.42
CA GLN A 34 -0.56 1.51 4.70
C GLN A 34 -0.01 2.94 4.54
N ASN A 35 0.94 3.15 3.62
CA ASN A 35 1.62 4.42 3.43
C ASN A 35 0.90 5.39 2.48
N PHE A 36 0.22 4.89 1.44
CA PHE A 36 -0.31 5.74 0.37
C PHE A 36 -1.82 5.67 0.20
N VAL A 37 -2.49 4.65 0.72
CA VAL A 37 -3.94 4.45 0.52
C VAL A 37 -4.72 4.75 1.80
N ASN A 38 -4.34 4.14 2.91
CA ASN A 38 -5.13 4.19 4.14
C ASN A 38 -4.79 5.43 4.98
N PRO A 39 -5.75 6.35 5.20
CA PRO A 39 -5.56 7.47 6.12
C PRO A 39 -5.55 6.98 7.57
N HIS A 40 -4.75 7.62 8.42
CA HIS A 40 -4.68 7.30 9.86
C HIS A 40 -5.36 8.39 10.67
N GLN A 41 -6.22 8.00 11.62
CA GLN A 41 -6.87 8.94 12.53
C GLN A 41 -5.86 9.74 13.36
N GLY A 42 -4.76 9.11 13.81
CA GLY A 42 -3.68 9.79 14.53
C GLY A 42 -2.89 10.80 13.70
N LEU A 43 -3.05 10.79 12.37
CA LEU A 43 -2.41 11.73 11.44
C LEU A 43 -3.42 12.72 10.85
N LYS A 44 -4.50 13.04 11.58
CA LYS A 44 -5.58 13.95 11.11
C LYS A 44 -6.18 13.51 9.77
N LEU A 45 -6.41 12.20 9.61
CA LEU A 45 -6.92 11.57 8.38
C LEU A 45 -5.97 11.68 7.17
N LYS A 46 -4.68 11.97 7.40
CA LYS A 46 -3.65 11.88 6.36
C LYS A 46 -3.06 10.49 6.27
N THR A 47 -2.56 10.14 5.09
CA THR A 47 -1.70 8.96 4.92
C THR A 47 -0.29 9.25 5.48
N PRO A 48 0.50 8.23 5.84
CA PRO A 48 1.88 8.43 6.30
C PRO A 48 2.74 9.15 5.26
N ALA A 49 2.53 8.88 3.97
CA ALA A 49 3.19 9.60 2.89
C ALA A 49 2.83 11.09 2.87
N GLU A 50 1.54 11.42 2.98
CA GLU A 50 1.07 12.81 3.07
C GLU A 50 1.58 13.53 4.34
N ALA A 51 1.72 12.80 5.46
CA ALA A 51 2.28 13.35 6.70
C ALA A 51 3.80 13.60 6.60
N ALA A 52 4.50 12.84 5.75
CA ALA A 52 5.91 13.00 5.43
C ALA A 52 6.16 13.94 4.23
N ASP A 53 5.14 14.72 3.83
CA ASP A 53 5.20 15.68 2.72
C ASP A 53 5.45 15.05 1.33
N VAL A 54 5.20 13.75 1.19
CA VAL A 54 5.21 13.03 -0.09
C VAL A 54 3.81 13.09 -0.70
N ASP A 55 3.50 14.22 -1.33
CA ASP A 55 2.22 14.41 -2.02
C ASP A 55 2.25 13.88 -3.46
N LEU A 56 1.67 12.70 -3.65
CA LEU A 56 1.49 12.08 -4.97
C LEU A 56 0.21 12.55 -5.69
N LYS A 57 -0.58 13.47 -5.09
CA LYS A 57 -1.85 13.97 -5.64
C LYS A 57 -2.80 12.85 -6.08
N LEU A 58 -2.88 11.80 -5.26
CA LEU A 58 -3.74 10.65 -5.51
C LEU A 58 -5.21 11.07 -5.35
N GLY A 59 -6.05 10.72 -6.32
CA GLY A 59 -7.47 11.05 -6.29
C GLY A 59 -8.28 10.14 -5.38
N ARG A 60 -9.60 10.08 -5.63
CA ARG A 60 -10.51 9.20 -4.86
C ARG A 60 -10.09 7.72 -4.94
N ASN A 61 -9.56 7.29 -6.09
CA ASN A 61 -9.13 5.90 -6.33
C ASN A 61 -7.61 5.75 -6.17
N LYS A 62 -7.11 5.97 -4.95
CA LYS A 62 -5.67 6.04 -4.63
C LYS A 62 -4.84 4.87 -5.19
N LEU A 63 -5.33 3.63 -5.10
CA LEU A 63 -4.62 2.46 -5.61
C LEU A 63 -4.53 2.44 -7.14
N LEU A 64 -5.62 2.79 -7.84
CA LEU A 64 -5.64 2.86 -9.30
C LEU A 64 -4.70 3.97 -9.79
N ASP A 65 -4.72 5.11 -9.11
CA ASP A 65 -3.86 6.24 -9.46
C ASP A 65 -2.38 5.90 -9.22
N LEU A 66 -2.05 5.21 -8.13
CA LEU A 66 -0.69 4.68 -7.89
C LEU A 66 -0.21 3.79 -9.05
N ILE A 67 -1.05 2.84 -9.50
CA ILE A 67 -0.72 1.96 -10.63
C ILE A 67 -0.47 2.81 -11.88
N ARG A 68 -1.33 3.78 -12.17
CA ARG A 68 -1.17 4.69 -13.32
C ARG A 68 0.13 5.50 -13.26
N HIS A 69 0.52 5.97 -12.07
CA HIS A 69 1.79 6.70 -11.88
C HIS A 69 2.99 5.80 -12.16
N CYS A 70 2.99 4.57 -11.66
CA CYS A 70 4.05 3.59 -11.93
C CYS A 70 4.15 3.26 -13.43
N THR A 71 3.03 3.01 -14.10
CA THR A 71 3.02 2.70 -15.54
C THR A 71 3.55 3.85 -16.39
N LYS A 72 3.17 5.09 -16.08
CA LYS A 72 3.71 6.28 -16.77
C LYS A 72 5.23 6.40 -16.62
N LYS A 73 5.75 6.14 -15.41
CA LYS A 73 7.20 6.19 -15.13
C LYS A 73 7.97 5.17 -15.97
N ILE A 74 7.45 3.95 -16.10
CA ILE A 74 8.07 2.88 -16.90
C ILE A 74 8.15 3.27 -18.39
N HIS A 75 7.11 3.90 -18.94
CA HIS A 75 7.13 4.35 -20.32
C HIS A 75 8.17 5.44 -20.58
N HIS A 76 8.37 6.35 -19.61
CA HIS A 76 9.38 7.40 -19.73
C HIS A 76 10.81 6.90 -19.54
N SER A 77 11.03 5.86 -18.72
CA SER A 77 12.38 5.30 -18.51
C SER A 77 12.83 4.32 -19.60
N ARG A 78 11.92 3.90 -20.48
CA ARG A 78 12.18 3.00 -21.62
C ARG A 78 12.31 3.75 -22.95
N ARG A 79 12.22 5.08 -22.92
CA ARG A 79 12.48 5.99 -24.04
C ARG A 79 13.85 6.62 -23.85
#